data_AF-A0A5D0MXF7-F1
#
_entry.id   AF-A0A5D0MXF7-F1
#
_cell.length_a   1.000
_cell.length_b   1.000
_cell.length_c   1.000
_cell.angle_alpha   90.00
_cell.angle_beta   90.00
_cell.angle_gamma   90.00
#
_symmetry.space_group_name_H-M   'P 1'
#
loop_
_entity.id
_entity.type
_entity.pdbx_description
1 polymer ?
#
loop_
_entity_poly.entity_id
_entity_poly.type
_entity_poly.pdbx_seq_one_letter_code
_entity_poly.pdbx_strand_id
1 'polypeptide(L)'
;MVELHNLDIADVDAAVATRMQRQQLLYDTTKRFEFPLATTPQNSFQMYDDVAVVETFVGETTYRDDEAATYTRAIERLWEEAVTGEDARRLIVRAAQELRS
;
A
#
# COMPACT_ATOMS: atom_id res chain seq x y z
N MET A 1 -21.68 3.15 -9.45
CA MET A 1 -21.76 3.57 -8.04
C MET A 1 -21.71 2.30 -7.23
N VAL A 2 -20.52 1.96 -6.69
CA VAL A 2 -20.35 0.76 -5.87
C VAL A 2 -20.86 1.10 -4.48
N GLU A 3 -21.91 0.43 -4.01
CA GLU A 3 -22.31 0.51 -2.61
C GLU A 3 -21.23 -0.15 -1.75
N LEU A 4 -20.46 0.67 -1.02
CA LEU A 4 -19.62 0.19 0.07
C LEU A 4 -20.52 -0.54 1.08
N HIS A 5 -20.39 -1.86 1.14
CA HIS A 5 -21.09 -2.69 2.11
C HIS A 5 -20.64 -2.35 3.53
N ASN A 6 -21.59 -1.88 4.35
CA ASN A 6 -21.62 -1.99 5.81
C ASN A 6 -20.33 -1.65 6.58
N LEU A 7 -19.83 -0.41 6.48
CA LEU A 7 -19.00 0.16 7.54
C LEU A 7 -19.85 1.13 8.35
N ASP A 8 -20.29 0.69 9.54
CA ASP A 8 -20.89 1.59 10.52
C ASP A 8 -19.86 2.67 10.88
N ILE A 9 -20.20 3.94 10.68
CA ILE A 9 -19.32 5.11 10.89
C ILE A 9 -18.80 5.20 12.34
N ALA A 10 -19.37 4.43 13.28
CA ALA A 10 -18.98 4.37 14.68
C ALA A 10 -17.59 3.74 14.95
N ASP A 11 -16.97 3.04 13.98
CA ASP A 11 -15.72 2.28 14.21
C ASP A 11 -14.45 2.95 13.66
N VAL A 12 -14.53 4.25 13.34
CA VAL A 12 -13.40 5.04 12.81
C VAL A 12 -12.22 5.04 13.76
N ASP A 13 -12.45 5.20 15.07
CA ASP A 13 -11.37 5.22 16.06
C ASP A 13 -10.62 3.89 16.14
N ALA A 14 -11.33 2.75 16.04
CA ALA A 14 -10.70 1.43 16.04
C ALA A 14 -9.94 1.15 14.73
N ALA A 15 -10.48 1.60 13.59
CA ALA A 15 -9.80 1.52 12.30
C ALA A 15 -8.51 2.36 12.28
N VAL A 16 -8.57 3.59 12.81
CA VAL A 16 -7.41 4.47 12.98
C VAL A 16 -6.39 3.84 13.92
N ALA A 17 -6.81 3.33 15.08
CA ALA A 17 -5.93 2.67 16.04
C ALA A 17 -5.21 1.46 15.42
N THR A 18 -5.93 0.63 14.67
CA THR A 18 -5.37 -0.53 13.96
C THR A 18 -4.35 -0.11 12.91
N ARG A 19 -4.62 0.95 12.15
CA ARG A 19 -3.65 1.51 11.18
C ARG A 19 -2.42 2.05 11.89
N MET A 20 -2.59 2.82 12.96
CA MET A 20 -1.47 3.40 13.73
C MET A 20 -0.59 2.29 14.32
N GLN A 21 -1.19 1.21 14.82
CA GLN A 21 -0.45 0.05 15.33
C GLN A 21 0.38 -0.63 14.24
N ARG A 22 -0.15 -0.77 13.01
CA ARG A 22 0.63 -1.30 11.88
C ARG A 22 1.74 -0.34 11.46
N GLN A 23 1.47 0.96 11.45
CA GLN A 23 2.45 1.99 11.10
C GLN A 23 3.59 2.05 12.12
N GLN A 24 3.33 1.70 13.38
CA GLN A 24 4.35 1.60 14.44
C GLN A 24 5.42 0.55 14.16
N LEU A 25 5.13 -0.47 13.33
CA LEU A 25 6.13 -1.46 12.91
C LEU A 25 7.29 -0.84 12.11
N LEU A 26 7.08 0.30 11.46
CA LEU A 26 8.14 1.04 10.77
C LEU A 26 9.17 1.62 11.74
N TYR A 27 8.81 1.78 13.02
CA TYR A 27 9.68 2.32 14.07
C TYR A 27 10.22 1.23 15.02
N ASP A 28 9.85 -0.03 14.81
CA ASP A 28 10.37 -1.16 15.59
C ASP A 28 11.80 -1.47 15.13
N THR A 29 12.79 -1.08 15.94
CA THR A 29 14.22 -1.27 15.64
C THR A 29 14.68 -2.72 15.71
N THR A 30 13.83 -3.63 16.21
CA THR A 30 14.08 -5.07 16.13
C THR A 30 13.74 -5.65 14.74
N LYS A 31 12.94 -4.92 13.94
CA LYS A 31 12.66 -5.26 12.54
C LYS A 31 13.78 -4.72 11.65
N ARG A 32 14.28 -5.57 10.75
CA ARG A 32 15.26 -5.19 9.73
C ARG A 32 14.61 -5.24 8.36
N PHE A 33 14.66 -4.11 7.65
CA PHE A 33 14.28 -4.02 6.26
C PHE A 33 15.55 -4.14 5.41
N GLU A 34 15.69 -5.23 4.65
CA GLU A 34 16.87 -5.48 3.82
C GLU A 34 16.96 -4.50 2.62
N PHE A 35 15.80 -3.97 2.18
CA PHE A 35 15.69 -3.08 1.03
C PHE A 35 14.88 -1.83 1.40
N PRO A 36 15.53 -0.66 1.55
CA PRO A 36 14.80 0.60 1.64
C PRO A 36 14.18 0.89 0.26
N LEU A 37 12.85 0.97 0.20
CA LEU A 37 12.15 1.36 -1.03
C LEU A 37 12.39 2.84 -1.32
N ALA A 38 12.69 3.22 -2.57
CA ALA A 38 12.87 4.61 -2.95
C ALA A 38 11.58 5.44 -2.84
N THR A 39 10.42 4.78 -2.84
CA THR A 39 9.11 5.40 -2.62
C THR A 39 8.27 4.48 -1.74
N THR A 40 7.73 5.01 -0.64
CA THR A 40 6.78 4.29 0.21
C THR A 40 5.37 4.83 -0.03
N PRO A 41 4.42 4.02 -0.52
CA PRO A 41 3.04 4.48 -0.70
C PRO A 41 2.39 4.68 0.67
N GLN A 42 1.93 5.91 0.96
CA GLN A 42 1.26 6.22 2.22
C GLN A 42 -0.21 5.77 2.24
N ASN A 43 -0.84 5.74 1.06
CA ASN A 43 -2.19 5.25 0.83
C ASN A 43 -2.19 4.26 -0.34
N SER A 44 -3.14 3.33 -0.33
CA SER A 44 -3.45 2.51 -1.49
C SER A 44 -4.05 3.38 -2.59
N PHE A 45 -3.63 3.13 -3.83
CA PHE A 45 -4.20 3.73 -5.01
C PHE A 45 -4.20 2.73 -6.17
N GLN A 46 -5.07 2.98 -7.14
CA GLN A 46 -5.23 2.18 -8.34
C GLN A 46 -5.11 3.10 -9.56
N MET A 47 -4.55 2.58 -10.64
CA MET A 47 -4.44 3.28 -11.92
C MET A 47 -5.30 2.58 -12.97
N TYR A 48 -6.12 3.36 -13.65
CA TYR A 48 -6.91 2.94 -14.82
C TYR A 48 -6.61 3.92 -15.95
N ASP A 49 -5.79 3.51 -16.92
CA ASP A 49 -5.26 4.39 -17.96
C ASP A 49 -4.66 5.68 -17.38
N ASP A 50 -5.28 6.83 -17.63
CA ASP A 50 -4.90 8.16 -17.15
C ASP A 50 -5.70 8.63 -15.92
N VAL A 51 -6.31 7.70 -15.20
CA VAL A 51 -7.14 7.96 -14.01
C VAL A 51 -6.53 7.29 -12.79
N ALA A 52 -6.27 8.08 -11.75
CA ALA A 52 -5.83 7.56 -10.46
C ALA A 52 -7.00 7.57 -9.47
N VAL A 53 -7.27 6.42 -8.84
CA VAL A 53 -8.27 6.31 -7.77
C VAL A 53 -7.52 6.05 -6.47
N VAL A 54 -7.62 6.99 -5.54
CA VAL A 54 -7.00 6.89 -4.22
C VAL A 54 -8.07 6.59 -3.19
N GLU A 55 -7.91 5.47 -2.51
CA GLU A 55 -8.79 5.08 -1.44
C GLU A 55 -8.39 5.81 -0.16
N THR A 56 -9.31 6.57 0.40
CA THR A 56 -9.18 7.22 1.71
C THR A 56 -10.20 6.64 2.68
N PHE A 57 -10.01 6.85 3.97
CA PHE A 57 -10.94 6.33 4.99
C PHE A 57 -12.39 6.82 4.82
N VAL A 58 -12.58 8.00 4.24
CA VAL A 58 -13.89 8.65 4.12
C VAL A 58 -14.51 8.39 2.74
N GLY A 59 -13.79 7.74 1.82
CA GLY A 59 -14.25 7.44 0.46
C GLY A 59 -13.12 7.40 -0.55
N GLU A 60 -13.47 7.38 -1.83
CA GLU A 60 -12.52 7.41 -2.93
C GLU A 60 -12.35 8.81 -3.50
N THR A 61 -11.10 9.19 -3.79
CA THR A 61 -10.77 10.39 -4.56
C THR A 61 -10.27 9.99 -5.93
N THR A 62 -10.88 10.53 -6.98
CA THR A 62 -10.46 10.30 -8.37
C THR A 62 -9.69 11.50 -8.89
N TYR A 63 -8.49 11.27 -9.42
CA TYR A 63 -7.64 12.25 -10.08
C TYR A 63 -7.56 11.96 -11.58
N ARG A 64 -7.46 13.01 -12.40
CA ARG A 64 -7.40 12.94 -13.87
C ARG A 64 -6.32 13.87 -14.42
N ASP A 65 -5.98 13.70 -15.68
CA ASP A 65 -5.05 14.56 -16.42
C ASP A 65 -3.71 14.74 -15.67
N ASP A 66 -3.27 15.98 -15.48
CA ASP A 66 -1.99 16.31 -14.84
C ASP A 66 -1.89 15.82 -13.39
N GLU A 67 -3.01 15.70 -12.68
CA GLU A 67 -3.03 15.19 -11.31
C GLU A 67 -2.76 13.68 -11.26
N ALA A 68 -3.31 12.93 -12.23
CA ALA A 68 -3.05 11.50 -12.37
C ALA A 68 -1.60 11.21 -12.75
N ALA A 69 -0.94 12.09 -13.51
CA ALA A 69 0.46 11.94 -13.90
C ALA A 69 1.42 11.81 -12.70
N THR A 70 1.06 12.37 -11.53
CA THR A 70 1.84 12.20 -10.30
C THR A 70 1.77 10.76 -9.78
N TYR A 71 0.60 10.13 -9.86
CA TYR A 71 0.41 8.74 -9.47
C TYR A 71 1.03 7.78 -10.49
N THR A 72 1.04 8.12 -11.78
CA THR A 72 1.78 7.37 -12.81
C THR A 72 3.27 7.30 -12.47
N ARG A 73 3.91 8.43 -12.16
CA ARG A 73 5.33 8.42 -11.77
C ARG A 73 5.59 7.65 -10.47
N ALA A 74 4.63 7.64 -9.56
CA ALA A 74 4.75 6.89 -8.32
C ALA A 74 4.67 5.38 -8.58
N ILE A 75 3.70 4.92 -9.38
CA ILE A 75 3.55 3.48 -9.68
C ILE A 75 4.71 2.95 -10.51
N GLU A 76 5.26 3.76 -11.43
CA GLU A 76 6.46 3.39 -12.20
C GLU A 76 7.66 3.14 -11.28
N ARG A 77 7.93 4.02 -10.31
CA ARG A 77 9.02 3.83 -9.34
C ARG A 77 8.81 2.60 -8.45
N LEU A 78 7.58 2.38 -8.02
CA LEU A 78 7.24 1.17 -7.26
C LEU A 78 7.43 -0.10 -8.09
N TRP A 79 7.16 -0.03 -9.40
CA TRP A 79 7.32 -1.13 -10.33
C TRP A 79 8.78 -1.44 -10.65
N GLU A 80 9.65 -0.43 -10.73
CA GLU A 80 11.10 -0.60 -10.91
C GLU A 80 11.73 -1.43 -9.78
N GLU A 81 11.19 -1.33 -8.56
CA GLU A 81 11.64 -2.11 -7.39
C GLU A 81 10.83 -3.39 -7.17
N ALA A 82 9.78 -3.62 -7.98
CA ALA A 82 8.90 -4.77 -7.82
C ALA A 82 9.59 -6.06 -8.28
N VAL A 83 9.63 -7.04 -7.38
CA VAL A 83 10.03 -8.40 -7.73
C VAL A 83 8.80 -9.14 -8.26
N THR A 84 8.90 -9.75 -9.44
CA THR A 84 7.78 -10.46 -10.08
C THR A 84 8.11 -11.91 -10.44
N GLY A 85 7.09 -12.69 -10.77
CA GLY A 85 7.24 -14.06 -11.28
C GLY A 85 7.99 -14.99 -10.33
N GLU A 86 9.01 -15.66 -10.87
CA GLU A 86 9.81 -16.65 -10.14
C GLU A 86 10.56 -16.02 -8.96
N ASP A 87 11.11 -14.82 -9.16
CA ASP A 87 11.90 -14.13 -8.13
C ASP A 87 11.01 -13.74 -6.94
N ALA A 88 9.75 -13.36 -7.21
CA ALA A 88 8.77 -13.07 -6.17
C ALA A 88 8.43 -14.33 -5.37
N ARG A 89 8.27 -15.47 -6.06
CA ARG A 89 8.03 -16.75 -5.40
C ARG A 89 9.17 -17.12 -4.47
N ARG A 90 10.43 -16.98 -4.93
CA ARG A 90 11.62 -17.27 -4.10
C ARG A 90 11.68 -16.37 -2.87
N LEU A 91 11.39 -15.07 -3.02
CA LEU A 91 11.36 -14.12 -1.92
C LEU A 91 10.34 -14.53 -0.84
N ILE A 92 9.11 -14.85 -1.24
CA ILE A 92 8.03 -15.24 -0.31
C ILE A 92 8.38 -16.53 0.44
N VAL A 93 8.89 -17.55 -0.27
CA VAL A 93 9.25 -18.83 0.35
C VAL A 93 10.37 -18.66 1.38
N ARG A 94 11.40 -17.86 1.07
CA ARG A 94 12.49 -17.54 2.01
C ARG A 94 11.94 -16.89 3.27
N ALA A 95 11.16 -15.81 3.15
CA ALA A 95 10.59 -15.10 4.29
C ALA A 95 9.69 -16.01 5.16
N ALA A 96 8.89 -16.88 4.53
CA ALA A 96 8.04 -17.82 5.26
C ALA A 96 8.83 -18.89 6.05
N GLN A 97 10.04 -19.25 5.60
CA GLN A 97 10.92 -20.16 6.32
C GLN A 97 11.57 -19.47 7.53
N GLU A 98 12.03 -18.23 7.37
CA GLU A 98 12.64 -17.43 8.45
C GLU A 98 11.65 -17.12 9.58
N LEU A 99 10.35 -16.97 9.29
CA LEU A 99 9.33 -16.77 10.32
C LEU A 99 8.98 -18.02 11.14
N ARG A 100 9.36 -19.21 10.68
CA ARG A 100 9.08 -20.48 11.38
C ARG A 100 10.19 -20.90 12.36
N SER A 101 11.37 -20.29 12.27
CA SER A 101 12.50 -20.50 13.18
C SER A 101 12.45 -19.56 14.36
#